data_AF-A0A8C3WA41-F1
#
_entry.id   AF-A0A8C3WA41-F1
#
_cell.length_a   1.000
_cell.length_b   1.000
_cell.length_c   1.000
_cell.angle_alpha   90.00
_cell.angle_beta   90.00
_cell.angle_gamma   90.00
#
_symmetry.space_group_name_H-M   'P 1'
#
loop_
_entity.id
_entity.type
_entity.pdbx_description
1 polymer ?
#
loop_
_entity_poly.entity_id
_entity_poly.type
_entity_poly.pdbx_seq_one_letter_code
_entity_poly.pdbx_strand_id
1 'polypeptide(L)'
;MCLLAICISSLEKCLFRSFAHFSMGLLAFLQLSCISCLYILEIKPLSVLSFEKLFSHSVSCLLVFFLVSLAVQKLVSLIRSHWFIFIALGSIAIFTILIFPAHEHGISFHFFVSSLISLINVL
;
A
#
# COMPACT_ATOMS: atom_id res chain seq x y z
N MET A 1 13.97 -7.24 12.40
CA MET A 1 12.88 -7.73 11.53
C MET A 1 11.52 -7.12 11.95
N CYS A 2 11.13 -7.19 13.23
CA CYS A 2 9.81 -6.70 13.71
C CYS A 2 9.55 -5.20 13.53
N LEU A 3 10.53 -4.33 13.80
CA LEU A 3 10.37 -2.88 13.64
C LEU A 3 10.05 -2.46 12.19
N LEU A 4 10.65 -3.15 11.21
CA LEU A 4 10.43 -2.83 9.79
C LEU A 4 9.02 -3.22 9.35
N ALA A 5 8.53 -4.39 9.79
CA ALA A 5 7.15 -4.83 9.54
C ALA A 5 6.12 -3.88 10.18
N ILE A 6 6.36 -3.45 11.43
CA ILE A 6 5.50 -2.48 12.13
C ILE A 6 5.53 -1.13 11.41
N CYS A 7 6.71 -0.66 10.98
CA CYS A 7 6.85 0.61 10.29
C CYS A 7 6.14 0.60 8.93
N ILE A 8 6.28 -0.48 8.15
CA ILE A 8 5.57 -0.66 6.87
C ILE A 8 4.05 -0.72 7.07
N SER A 9 3.57 -1.46 8.07
CA SER A 9 2.13 -1.52 8.39
C SER A 9 1.58 -0.17 8.86
N SER A 10 2.33 0.55 9.69
CA SER A 10 1.98 1.89 10.15
C SER A 10 1.95 2.89 8.99
N LEU A 11 2.95 2.85 8.10
CA LEU A 11 3.03 3.69 6.91
C LEU A 11 1.81 3.49 6.00
N GLU A 12 1.42 2.24 5.73
CA GLU A 12 0.25 1.93 4.90
C GLU A 12 -1.04 2.48 5.53
N LYS A 13 -1.25 2.31 6.84
CA LYS A 13 -2.41 2.87 7.56
C LYS A 13 -2.43 4.40 7.53
N CYS A 14 -1.28 5.04 7.75
CA CYS A 14 -1.17 6.50 7.73
C CYS A 14 -1.47 7.06 6.34
N LEU A 15 -0.93 6.45 5.28
CA LEU A 15 -1.18 6.84 3.89
C LEU A 15 -2.66 6.69 3.52
N PHE A 16 -3.29 5.59 3.91
CA PHE A 16 -4.71 5.37 3.59
C PHE A 16 -5.62 6.38 4.29
N ARG A 17 -5.30 6.71 5.55
CA ARG A 17 -6.05 7.71 6.33
C ARG A 17 -5.87 9.12 5.77
N SER A 18 -4.64 9.52 5.45
CA SER A 18 -4.38 10.84 4.86
C SER A 18 -5.02 10.97 3.48
N PHE A 19 -4.96 9.91 2.67
CA PHE A 19 -5.63 9.83 1.38
C PHE A 19 -7.15 10.02 1.50
N ALA A 20 -7.79 9.32 2.43
CA ALA A 20 -9.24 9.43 2.64
C ALA A 20 -9.66 10.85 3.06
N HIS A 21 -8.94 11.48 4.00
CA HIS A 21 -9.24 12.84 4.45
C HIS A 21 -9.01 13.87 3.34
N PHE A 22 -7.89 13.77 2.61
CA PHE A 22 -7.59 14.67 1.50
C PHE A 22 -8.61 14.51 0.37
N SER A 23 -8.91 13.26 -0.01
CA SER A 23 -9.91 12.96 -1.04
C SER A 23 -11.29 13.48 -0.66
N MET A 24 -11.71 13.33 0.59
CA MET A 24 -13.03 13.79 1.04
C MET A 24 -13.15 15.32 0.99
N GLY A 25 -12.15 16.05 1.52
CA GLY A 25 -12.15 17.51 1.49
C GLY A 25 -12.13 18.07 0.07
N LEU A 26 -11.33 17.45 -0.81
CA LEU A 26 -11.21 17.89 -2.19
C LEU A 26 -12.45 17.54 -3.04
N LEU A 27 -13.12 16.42 -2.76
CA LEU A 27 -14.36 16.02 -3.43
C LEU A 27 -15.53 16.94 -3.03
N ALA A 28 -15.60 17.34 -1.76
CA ALA A 28 -16.54 18.37 -1.31
C ALA A 28 -16.27 19.73 -1.98
N PHE A 29 -15.00 20.12 -2.10
CA PHE A 29 -14.61 21.34 -2.82
C PHE A 29 -15.00 21.26 -4.31
N LEU A 30 -14.71 20.14 -4.98
CA LEU A 30 -15.08 19.90 -6.38
C LEU A 30 -16.59 20.01 -6.57
N GLN A 31 -17.38 19.42 -5.67
CA GLN A 31 -18.84 19.44 -5.75
C GLN A 31 -19.42 20.84 -5.54
N LEU A 32 -18.92 21.58 -4.54
CA LEU A 32 -19.29 22.98 -4.33
C LEU A 32 -18.91 23.85 -5.54
N SER A 33 -17.76 23.56 -6.13
CA SER A 33 -17.30 24.22 -7.34
C SER A 33 -18.22 23.92 -8.53
N CYS A 34 -18.61 22.67 -8.78
CA CYS A 34 -19.54 22.31 -9.85
C CYS A 34 -20.89 23.00 -9.73
N ILE A 35 -21.46 23.04 -8.51
CA ILE A 35 -22.74 23.72 -8.26
C ILE A 35 -22.62 25.22 -8.53
N SER A 36 -21.54 25.85 -8.04
CA SER A 36 -21.26 27.26 -8.29
C SER A 36 -21.10 27.55 -9.78
N CYS A 37 -20.44 26.66 -10.53
CA CYS A 37 -20.23 26.80 -11.96
C CYS A 37 -21.55 26.70 -12.74
N LEU A 38 -22.43 25.77 -12.37
CA LEU A 38 -23.77 25.63 -12.96
C LEU A 38 -24.61 26.88 -12.71
N TYR A 39 -24.60 27.40 -11.48
CA TYR A 39 -25.32 28.63 -11.13
C TYR A 39 -24.78 29.86 -11.86
N ILE A 40 -23.45 29.99 -11.96
CA ILE A 40 -22.80 31.07 -12.70
C ILE A 40 -23.08 30.96 -14.20
N LEU A 41 -23.11 29.75 -14.77
CA LEU A 41 -23.41 29.53 -16.18
C LEU A 41 -24.83 29.98 -16.55
N GLU A 42 -25.78 29.82 -15.62
CA GLU A 42 -27.17 30.26 -15.78
C GLU A 42 -27.31 31.79 -15.76
N ILE A 43 -26.46 32.49 -14.98
CA ILE A 43 -26.58 33.96 -14.78
C ILE A 43 -25.61 34.77 -15.65
N LYS A 44 -24.37 34.30 -15.85
CA LYS A 44 -23.32 35.05 -16.54
C LYS A 44 -22.18 34.15 -17.07
N PRO A 45 -22.16 33.84 -18.38
CA PRO A 45 -21.16 32.94 -18.98
C PRO A 45 -19.73 33.50 -19.00
N LEU A 46 -19.52 34.81 -18.73
CA LEU A 46 -18.19 35.43 -18.80
C LEU A 46 -17.22 35.00 -17.67
N SER A 47 -17.73 34.53 -16.54
CA SER A 47 -16.94 34.05 -15.39
C SER A 47 -16.47 32.59 -15.52
N VAL A 48 -16.83 31.91 -16.60
CA VAL A 48 -16.47 30.50 -16.86
C VAL A 48 -14.95 30.34 -17.04
N LEU A 49 -14.29 31.30 -17.66
CA LEU A 49 -12.87 31.24 -18.02
C LEU A 49 -11.92 31.15 -16.81
N SER A 50 -12.22 31.89 -15.75
CA SER A 50 -11.47 31.82 -14.48
C SER A 50 -11.80 30.57 -13.68
N PHE A 51 -13.04 30.07 -13.82
CA PHE A 51 -13.49 28.86 -13.15
C PHE A 51 -12.84 27.58 -13.70
N GLU A 52 -12.77 27.47 -15.03
CA GLU A 52 -12.10 26.36 -15.73
C GLU A 52 -10.64 26.21 -15.30
N LYS A 53 -9.95 27.33 -15.04
CA LYS A 53 -8.57 27.31 -14.51
C LYS A 53 -8.48 26.75 -13.09
N LEU A 54 -9.38 27.12 -12.19
CA LEU A 54 -9.39 26.59 -10.82
C LEU A 54 -9.78 25.12 -10.78
N PHE A 55 -10.76 24.71 -11.60
CA PHE A 55 -11.21 23.33 -11.70
C PHE A 55 -10.14 22.42 -12.34
N SER A 56 -9.51 22.86 -13.42
CA SER A 56 -8.42 22.10 -14.05
C SER A 56 -7.21 21.95 -13.10
N HIS A 57 -6.88 22.97 -12.32
CA HIS A 57 -5.83 22.86 -11.30
C HIS A 57 -6.22 21.86 -10.21
N SER A 58 -7.45 21.92 -9.66
CA SER A 58 -7.86 21.01 -8.59
C SER A 58 -7.84 19.54 -9.06
N VAL A 59 -8.34 19.27 -10.28
CA VAL A 59 -8.30 17.94 -10.92
C VAL A 59 -6.85 17.50 -11.18
N SER A 60 -6.01 18.38 -11.70
CA SER A 60 -4.58 18.11 -11.93
C SER A 60 -3.85 17.74 -10.63
N CYS A 61 -4.10 18.49 -9.56
CA CYS A 61 -3.53 18.21 -8.24
C CYS A 61 -4.00 16.85 -7.70
N LEU A 62 -5.27 16.52 -7.91
CA LEU A 62 -5.86 15.22 -7.54
C LEU A 62 -5.18 14.06 -8.28
N LEU A 63 -4.98 14.22 -9.59
CA LEU A 63 -4.28 13.24 -10.42
C LEU A 63 -2.83 13.03 -9.94
N VAL A 64 -2.09 14.11 -9.68
CA VAL A 64 -0.71 14.02 -9.16
C VAL A 64 -0.69 13.32 -7.81
N PHE A 65 -1.55 13.72 -6.88
CA PHE A 65 -1.62 13.11 -5.54
C PHE A 65 -1.99 11.63 -5.59
N PHE A 66 -2.93 11.25 -6.47
CA PHE A 66 -3.32 9.86 -6.69
C PHE A 66 -2.18 9.04 -7.30
N LEU A 67 -1.47 9.56 -8.30
CA LEU A 67 -0.32 8.90 -8.91
C LEU A 67 0.82 8.69 -7.91
N VAL A 68 1.13 9.70 -7.08
CA VAL A 68 2.12 9.59 -6.01
C VAL A 68 1.70 8.54 -4.99
N SER A 69 0.44 8.57 -4.55
CA SER A 69 -0.10 7.58 -3.61
C SER A 69 -0.02 6.16 -4.18
N LEU A 70 -0.36 5.97 -5.46
CA LEU A 70 -0.27 4.69 -6.16
C LEU A 70 1.19 4.21 -6.27
N ALA A 71 2.12 5.10 -6.61
CA ALA A 71 3.54 4.79 -6.70
C ALA A 71 4.10 4.34 -5.34
N VAL A 72 3.76 5.06 -4.27
CA VAL A 72 4.15 4.70 -2.89
C VAL A 72 3.51 3.37 -2.49
N GLN A 73 2.23 3.15 -2.79
CA GLN A 73 1.54 1.89 -2.45
C GLN A 73 2.12 0.69 -3.20
N LYS A 74 2.51 0.86 -4.47
CA LYS A 74 3.23 -0.14 -5.27
C LYS A 74 4.63 -0.42 -4.70
N LEU A 75 5.36 0.61 -4.28
CA LEU A 75 6.67 0.44 -3.65
C LEU A 75 6.56 -0.34 -2.34
N VAL A 76 5.60 0.02 -1.49
CA VAL A 76 5.34 -0.67 -0.22
C VAL A 76 4.93 -2.12 -0.45
N SER A 77 4.07 -2.39 -1.45
CA SER A 77 3.69 -3.74 -1.85
C SER A 77 4.89 -4.56 -2.34
N LEU A 78 5.77 -3.95 -3.14
CA LEU A 78 6.98 -4.60 -3.64
C LEU A 78 7.92 -4.98 -2.49
N ILE A 79 8.18 -4.05 -1.56
CA ILE A 79 9.03 -4.29 -0.38
C ILE A 79 8.47 -5.44 0.47
N ARG A 80 7.14 -5.47 0.69
CA ARG A 80 6.46 -6.55 1.42
C ARG A 80 6.66 -7.89 0.73
N SER A 81 6.51 -7.95 -0.60
CA SER A 81 6.67 -9.21 -1.35
C SER A 81 8.11 -9.74 -1.34
N HIS A 82 9.10 -8.86 -1.48
CA HIS A 82 10.51 -9.24 -1.47
C HIS A 82 10.93 -9.80 -0.10
N TRP A 83 10.42 -9.20 0.97
CA TRP A 83 10.62 -9.71 2.32
C TRP A 83 10.06 -11.13 2.49
N PHE A 84 8.88 -11.39 1.95
CA PHE A 84 8.23 -12.70 1.99
C PHE A 84 9.03 -13.77 1.23
N ILE A 85 9.55 -13.41 0.06
CA ILE A 85 10.41 -14.29 -0.76
C ILE A 85 11.70 -14.63 -0.02
N PHE A 86 12.34 -13.65 0.62
CA PHE A 86 13.58 -13.87 1.37
C PHE A 86 13.37 -14.83 2.56
N ILE A 87 12.25 -14.68 3.28
CA ILE A 87 11.88 -15.59 4.37
C ILE A 87 11.65 -17.02 3.84
N ALA A 88 10.93 -17.17 2.73
CA ALA A 88 10.64 -18.48 2.13
C ALA A 88 11.90 -19.19 1.61
N LEU A 89 12.82 -18.46 0.97
CA LEU A 89 14.09 -19.03 0.52
C LEU A 89 14.97 -19.45 1.71
N GLY A 90 15.03 -18.62 2.75
CA GLY A 90 15.74 -18.95 3.98
C GLY A 90 15.20 -20.21 4.66
N SER A 91 13.88 -20.37 4.73
CA SER A 91 13.26 -21.56 5.32
C SER A 91 13.53 -22.83 4.49
N ILE A 92 13.48 -22.75 3.16
CA ILE A 92 13.82 -23.88 2.26
C ILE A 92 15.29 -24.29 2.43
N ALA A 93 16.21 -23.33 2.53
CA ALA A 93 17.63 -23.62 2.74
C ALA A 93 17.89 -24.32 4.08
N ILE A 94 17.28 -23.81 5.17
CA ILE A 94 17.37 -24.42 6.51
C ILE A 94 16.80 -25.85 6.48
N PHE A 95 15.64 -26.03 5.86
CA PHE A 95 14.98 -27.33 5.69
C PHE A 95 15.87 -28.32 4.95
N THR A 96 16.53 -27.89 3.87
CA THR A 96 17.44 -28.72 3.07
C THR A 96 18.67 -29.13 3.87
N ILE A 97 19.28 -28.19 4.61
CA ILE A 97 20.42 -28.46 5.50
C ILE A 97 20.03 -29.40 6.65
N LEU A 98 18.79 -29.29 7.16
CA LEU A 98 18.28 -30.12 8.25
C LEU A 98 17.85 -31.52 7.81
N ILE A 99 17.41 -31.69 6.56
CA ILE A 99 17.14 -33.01 5.96
C ILE A 99 18.43 -33.79 5.72
N PHE A 100 19.52 -33.13 5.33
CA PHE A 100 20.81 -33.76 5.05
C PHE A 100 21.30 -34.71 6.16
N PRO A 101 21.31 -34.32 7.46
CA PRO A 101 21.63 -35.23 8.57
C PRO A 101 20.49 -36.20 8.93
N ALA A 102 19.24 -35.90 8.56
CA ALA A 102 18.11 -36.84 8.74
C ALA A 102 18.28 -38.09 7.88
N HIS A 103 18.79 -37.91 6.66
CA HIS A 103 19.05 -38.98 5.71
C HIS A 103 20.25 -39.86 6.13
N GLU A 104 21.26 -39.29 6.80
CA GLU A 104 22.39 -40.07 7.30
C GLU A 104 22.11 -40.82 8.61
N HIS A 105 21.25 -40.31 9.51
CA HIS A 105 21.14 -40.86 10.86
C HIS A 105 19.78 -41.42 11.29
N GLY A 106 18.70 -41.30 10.50
CA GLY A 106 17.44 -42.03 10.73
C GLY A 106 16.55 -41.53 11.88
N ILE A 107 16.79 -40.35 12.48
CA ILE A 107 16.12 -39.95 13.74
C ILE A 107 15.31 -38.63 13.74
N SER A 108 15.18 -37.84 12.67
CA SER A 108 14.70 -36.44 12.85
C SER A 108 13.38 -36.03 12.19
N PHE A 109 12.55 -36.94 11.69
CA PHE A 109 11.27 -36.57 11.03
C PHE A 109 10.30 -35.80 11.96
N HIS A 110 10.26 -36.16 13.25
CA HIS A 110 9.39 -35.49 14.23
C HIS A 110 9.88 -34.08 14.60
N PHE A 111 11.18 -33.91 14.86
CA PHE A 111 11.79 -32.61 15.20
C PHE A 111 11.64 -31.61 14.05
N PHE A 112 11.72 -32.12 12.83
CA PHE A 112 11.54 -31.38 11.60
C PHE A 112 10.12 -30.83 11.41
N VAL A 113 9.11 -31.69 11.59
CA VAL A 113 7.70 -31.32 11.53
C VAL A 113 7.36 -30.29 12.60
N SER A 114 7.87 -30.45 13.83
CA SER A 114 7.67 -29.48 14.92
C SER A 114 8.29 -28.10 14.62
N SER A 115 9.48 -28.05 14.00
CA SER A 115 10.13 -26.80 13.62
C SER A 115 9.36 -26.06 12.52
N LEU A 116 8.78 -26.80 11.57
CA LEU A 116 8.00 -26.23 10.47
C LEU A 116 6.67 -25.62 10.96
N ILE A 117 5.99 -26.31 11.87
CA ILE A 117 4.76 -25.82 12.52
C ILE A 117 5.05 -24.58 13.36
N SER A 118 6.19 -24.55 14.08
CA SER A 118 6.61 -23.37 14.85
C SER A 118 6.92 -22.17 13.95
N LEU A 119 7.49 -22.39 12.77
CA LEU A 119 7.80 -21.32 11.81
C LEU A 119 6.52 -20.73 11.19
N ILE A 120 5.56 -21.58 10.82
CA ILE A 120 4.24 -21.16 10.30
C ILE A 120 3.47 -20.34 11.34
N ASN A 121 3.58 -20.69 12.64
CA ASN A 121 2.90 -19.98 13.72
C ASN A 121 3.51 -18.60 14.04
N VAL A 122 4.75 -18.34 13.61
CA VAL A 122 5.48 -17.08 13.86
C VAL A 122 5.37 -16.09 12.68
N LEU A 123 5.06 -16.60 11.48
CA LEU A 123 4.80 -15.81 10.27
C LEU A 123 3.37 -15.24 10.27
#